data_AF-A0A1W1WER5-F1
#
_entry.id   AF-A0A1W1WER5-F1
#
_cell.length_a   1.000
_cell.length_b   1.000
_cell.length_c   1.000
_cell.angle_alpha   90.00
_cell.angle_beta   90.00
_cell.angle_gamma   90.00
#
_symmetry.space_group_name_H-M   'P 1'
#
loop_
_entity.id
_entity.type
_entity.pdbx_description
1 polymer ?
#
loop_
_entity_poly.entity_id
_entity_poly.type
_entity_poly.pdbx_seq_one_letter_code
_entity_poly.pdbx_strand_id
1 'polypeptide(L)'
;MGGGIAATRLHRQRFACAADAEAALAQWQTTWHHPWFAVTTTIRSEIRQTRPGRPRRDPGPADSHEDWYIDVTIGALDAARRQQEWERRSTFVLITTVPETRLSAAELLREYKEQTSVERHFHFVKDPLFVDALFSKKPERIEALGYVLLLACLLYSLLERRLRRSECAIPSPSRGALRRPTGHEVVRLLESVQVVTDVDGQRHIALDPLFHPTLEAILEALAMPASVFTTPPSRIVPDSPEIQ
;
A
#
# COMPACT_ATOMS: atom_id res chain seq x y z
N MET A 1 -11.27 -8.04 10.93
CA MET A 1 -12.13 -8.80 10.00
C MET A 1 -12.80 -10.02 10.63
N GLY A 2 -12.86 -10.15 11.97
CA GLY A 2 -13.39 -11.37 12.62
C GLY A 2 -14.90 -11.39 12.87
N GLY A 3 -15.53 -10.22 13.11
CA GLY A 3 -16.93 -10.19 13.57
C GLY A 3 -17.96 -10.66 12.54
N GLY A 4 -17.85 -10.25 11.27
CA GLY A 4 -18.81 -10.66 10.23
C GLY A 4 -18.81 -12.16 9.94
N ILE A 5 -17.65 -12.81 10.07
CA ILE A 5 -17.50 -14.27 9.91
C ILE A 5 -18.14 -14.98 11.10
N ALA A 6 -17.98 -14.46 12.31
CA ALA A 6 -18.60 -15.00 13.52
C ALA A 6 -20.14 -14.86 13.49
N ALA A 7 -20.68 -13.73 13.03
CA ALA A 7 -22.12 -13.52 12.86
C ALA A 7 -22.75 -14.51 11.86
N THR A 8 -22.08 -14.70 10.71
CA THR A 8 -22.53 -15.64 9.67
C THR A 8 -22.49 -17.09 10.15
N ARG A 9 -21.49 -17.44 10.97
CA ARG A 9 -21.38 -18.77 11.58
C ARG A 9 -22.52 -19.04 12.55
N LEU A 10 -22.84 -18.07 13.42
CA LEU A 10 -23.94 -18.19 14.38
C LEU A 10 -25.30 -18.34 13.68
N HIS A 11 -25.52 -17.61 12.58
CA HIS A 11 -26.75 -17.69 11.79
C HIS A 11 -26.98 -19.05 11.11
N ARG A 12 -25.89 -19.76 10.77
CA ARG A 12 -25.97 -21.10 10.14
C ARG A 12 -25.99 -22.23 11.15
N GLN A 13 -25.82 -21.95 12.44
CA GLN A 13 -25.76 -22.96 13.48
C GLN A 13 -27.17 -23.35 13.92
N ARG A 14 -27.37 -24.66 14.06
CA ARG A 14 -28.62 -25.27 14.51
C ARG A 14 -28.48 -25.72 15.96
N PHE A 15 -29.47 -25.42 16.78
CA PHE A 15 -29.52 -25.79 18.20
C PHE A 15 -30.69 -26.71 18.45
N ALA A 16 -30.50 -27.71 19.33
CA ALA A 16 -31.51 -28.70 19.66
C ALA A 16 -32.54 -28.19 20.68
N CYS A 17 -32.24 -27.10 21.39
CA CYS A 17 -33.15 -26.48 22.34
C CYS A 17 -32.94 -24.96 22.42
N ALA A 18 -33.93 -24.25 22.97
CA ALA A 18 -33.87 -22.81 23.18
C ALA A 18 -32.71 -22.38 24.10
N ALA A 19 -32.47 -23.13 25.18
CA ALA A 19 -31.43 -22.81 26.15
C ALA A 19 -30.02 -22.82 25.52
N ASP A 20 -29.76 -23.75 24.60
CA ASP A 20 -28.48 -23.81 23.87
C ASP A 20 -28.31 -22.61 22.93
N ALA A 21 -29.40 -22.19 22.26
CA ALA A 21 -29.38 -21.01 21.39
C ALA A 21 -29.16 -19.72 22.19
N GLU A 22 -29.79 -19.58 23.36
CA GLU A 22 -29.60 -18.45 24.27
C GLU A 22 -28.16 -18.39 24.82
N ALA A 23 -27.61 -19.53 25.25
CA ALA A 23 -26.23 -19.61 25.74
C ALA A 23 -25.21 -19.24 24.65
N ALA A 24 -25.41 -19.73 23.42
CA ALA A 24 -24.56 -19.42 22.29
C ALA A 24 -24.67 -17.94 21.87
N LEU A 25 -25.87 -17.35 21.92
CA LEU A 25 -26.07 -15.93 21.68
C LEU A 25 -25.34 -15.06 22.72
N ALA A 26 -25.46 -15.40 24.01
CA ALA A 26 -24.77 -14.69 25.08
C ALA A 26 -23.24 -14.76 24.91
N GLN A 27 -22.71 -15.94 24.58
CA GLN A 27 -21.28 -16.11 24.30
C GLN A 27 -20.84 -15.26 23.10
N TRP A 28 -21.62 -15.23 22.03
CA TRP A 28 -21.31 -14.44 20.85
C TRP A 28 -21.33 -12.94 21.13
N GLN A 29 -22.29 -12.45 21.92
CA GLN A 29 -22.36 -11.05 22.34
C GLN A 29 -21.12 -10.61 23.12
N THR A 30 -20.55 -11.48 23.97
CA THR A 30 -19.28 -11.18 24.67
C THR A 30 -18.08 -11.11 23.73
N THR A 31 -18.11 -11.83 22.61
CA THR A 31 -17.03 -11.86 21.61
C THR A 31 -17.19 -10.74 20.58
N TRP A 32 -18.39 -10.19 20.43
CA TRP A 32 -18.67 -9.10 19.51
C TRP A 32 -18.14 -7.77 20.05
N HIS A 33 -16.98 -7.35 19.55
CA HIS A 33 -16.32 -6.10 19.93
C HIS A 33 -16.35 -5.03 18.82
N HIS A 34 -17.37 -5.02 17.96
CA HIS A 34 -17.48 -4.00 16.93
C HIS A 34 -18.50 -2.93 17.33
N PRO A 35 -18.06 -1.84 18.00
CA PRO A 35 -18.95 -0.79 18.50
C PRO A 35 -19.47 0.14 17.40
N TRP A 36 -19.21 -0.21 16.14
CA TRP A 36 -19.48 0.64 14.98
C TRP A 36 -20.83 0.33 14.33
N PHE A 37 -21.41 -0.83 14.64
CA PHE A 37 -22.66 -1.29 14.03
C PHE A 37 -23.65 -1.63 15.12
N ALA A 38 -24.90 -1.21 14.92
CA ALA A 38 -26.00 -1.78 15.69
C ALA A 38 -26.15 -3.25 15.30
N VAL A 39 -26.42 -4.11 16.28
CA VAL A 39 -26.67 -5.53 16.03
C VAL A 39 -28.00 -5.88 16.68
N THR A 40 -28.90 -6.43 15.87
CA THR A 40 -30.16 -7.00 16.34
C THR A 40 -30.08 -8.51 16.22
N THR A 41 -30.42 -9.22 17.28
CA THR A 41 -30.41 -10.68 17.31
C THR A 41 -31.78 -11.20 17.71
N THR A 42 -32.32 -12.15 16.95
CA THR A 42 -33.61 -12.80 17.23
C THR A 42 -33.45 -14.31 17.21
N ILE A 43 -34.06 -15.01 18.16
CA ILE A 43 -34.10 -16.47 18.19
C ILE A 43 -35.40 -16.92 17.54
N ARG A 44 -35.31 -17.88 16.61
CA ARG A 44 -36.46 -18.49 15.94
C ARG A 44 -36.42 -20.02 16.05
N SER A 45 -37.59 -20.64 16.02
CA SER A 45 -37.71 -22.10 15.95
C SER A 45 -38.42 -22.55 14.68
N GLU A 46 -38.02 -23.71 14.16
CA GLU A 46 -38.67 -24.40 13.05
C GLU A 46 -38.97 -25.84 13.46
N ILE A 47 -40.23 -26.26 13.39
CA ILE A 47 -40.62 -27.66 13.62
C ILE A 47 -40.38 -28.44 12.33
N ARG A 48 -39.54 -29.48 12.39
CA ARG A 48 -39.25 -30.36 11.26
C ARG A 48 -39.73 -31.77 11.52
N GLN A 49 -40.27 -32.39 10.47
CA GLN A 49 -40.66 -33.80 10.54
C GLN A 49 -39.43 -34.68 10.38
N THR A 50 -39.36 -35.73 11.20
CA THR A 50 -38.21 -36.64 11.22
C THR A 50 -38.22 -37.61 10.02
N ARG A 51 -39.36 -37.75 9.33
CA ARG A 51 -39.53 -38.63 8.17
C ARG A 51 -40.00 -37.88 6.93
N PRO A 52 -39.48 -38.21 5.72
CA PRO A 52 -40.00 -37.65 4.48
C PRO A 52 -41.43 -38.15 4.22
N GLY A 53 -42.40 -37.25 3.98
CA GLY A 53 -43.77 -37.61 3.58
C GLY A 53 -44.86 -36.69 4.11
N ARG A 54 -46.12 -36.99 3.75
CA ARG A 54 -47.31 -36.26 4.23
C ARG A 54 -47.44 -36.44 5.75
N PRO A 55 -47.70 -35.37 6.53
CA PRO A 55 -47.91 -35.48 7.98
C PRO A 55 -48.99 -36.52 8.30
N ARG A 56 -48.69 -37.41 9.25
CA ARG A 56 -49.68 -38.35 9.79
C ARG A 56 -50.80 -37.58 10.50
N ARG A 57 -52.01 -38.13 10.49
CA ARG A 57 -53.21 -37.53 11.08
C ARG A 57 -53.10 -37.40 12.62
N ASP A 58 -52.31 -38.27 13.26
CA ASP A 58 -51.91 -38.20 14.67
C ASP A 58 -50.39 -38.46 14.78
N PRO A 59 -49.55 -37.42 14.80
CA PRO A 59 -48.12 -37.57 15.03
C PRO A 59 -47.82 -37.83 16.51
N GLY A 60 -46.99 -38.82 16.80
CA GLY A 60 -46.45 -39.03 18.16
C GLY A 60 -45.30 -38.05 18.45
N PRO A 61 -44.90 -37.87 19.72
CA PRO A 61 -43.82 -36.93 20.10
C PRO A 61 -42.45 -37.25 19.47
N ALA A 62 -42.28 -38.42 18.84
CA ALA A 62 -41.08 -38.83 18.11
C ALA A 62 -41.10 -38.51 16.60
N ASP A 63 -42.19 -37.94 16.08
CA ASP A 63 -42.39 -37.70 14.64
C ASP A 63 -41.98 -36.29 14.18
N SER A 64 -41.66 -35.40 15.13
CA SER A 64 -41.18 -34.05 14.87
C SER A 64 -40.15 -33.62 15.90
N HIS A 65 -39.14 -32.87 15.47
CA HIS A 65 -38.20 -32.19 16.36
C HIS A 65 -38.20 -30.68 16.07
N GLU A 66 -37.99 -29.89 17.10
CA GLU A 66 -37.91 -28.43 16.99
C GLU A 66 -36.45 -28.01 16.88
N ASP A 67 -36.10 -27.37 15.77
CA ASP A 67 -34.77 -26.83 15.54
C ASP A 67 -34.75 -25.33 15.83
N TRP A 68 -33.77 -24.88 16.60
CA TRP A 68 -33.61 -23.48 16.99
C TRP A 68 -32.48 -22.82 16.20
N TYR A 69 -32.70 -21.59 15.77
CA TYR A 69 -31.75 -20.77 15.00
C TYR A 69 -31.66 -19.36 15.58
N ILE A 70 -30.52 -18.70 15.35
CA ILE A 70 -30.28 -17.32 15.75
C ILE A 70 -30.16 -16.49 14.48
N ASP A 71 -31.03 -15.51 14.27
CA ASP A 71 -30.87 -14.53 13.20
C ASP A 71 -30.11 -13.33 13.73
N VAL A 72 -29.00 -13.00 13.07
CA VAL A 72 -28.15 -11.85 13.41
C VAL A 72 -28.27 -10.85 12.27
N THR A 73 -28.84 -9.68 12.56
CA THR A 73 -28.93 -8.57 11.62
C THR A 73 -27.95 -7.49 12.05
N ILE A 74 -26.95 -7.22 11.22
CA ILE A 74 -26.02 -6.11 11.41
C ILE A 74 -26.66 -4.88 10.75
N GLY A 75 -27.01 -3.90 11.57
CA GLY A 75 -27.61 -2.64 11.14
C GLY A 75 -26.60 -1.68 10.50
N ALA A 76 -27.06 -0.47 10.23
CA ALA A 76 -26.22 0.59 9.66
C ALA A 76 -25.08 0.97 10.62
N LEU A 77 -24.03 1.56 10.03
CA LEU A 77 -22.93 2.11 10.82
C LEU A 77 -23.44 3.30 11.66
N ASP A 78 -23.01 3.37 12.92
CA ASP A 78 -23.25 4.51 13.79
C ASP A 78 -22.56 5.76 13.24
N ALA A 79 -23.36 6.68 12.70
CA ALA A 79 -22.89 7.93 12.11
C ALA A 79 -22.29 8.88 13.16
N ALA A 80 -22.85 8.94 14.38
CA ALA A 80 -22.37 9.82 15.44
C ALA A 80 -21.00 9.35 15.94
N ARG A 81 -20.84 8.04 16.17
CA ARG A 81 -19.55 7.46 16.55
C ARG A 81 -18.49 7.63 15.46
N ARG A 82 -18.88 7.46 14.19
CA ARG A 82 -18.00 7.74 13.05
C ARG A 82 -17.52 9.18 13.07
N GLN A 83 -18.43 10.13 13.26
CA GLN A 83 -18.12 11.56 13.26
C GLN A 83 -17.18 11.93 14.41
N GLN A 84 -17.43 11.45 15.63
CA GLN A 84 -16.57 11.70 16.78
C GLN A 84 -15.14 11.16 16.56
N GLU A 85 -15.02 9.94 16.05
CA GLU A 85 -13.72 9.35 15.75
C GLU A 85 -13.02 10.03 14.57
N TRP A 86 -13.79 10.52 13.59
CA TRP A 86 -13.27 11.34 12.50
C TRP A 86 -12.68 12.64 13.04
N GLU A 87 -13.42 13.39 13.85
CA GLU A 87 -12.98 14.63 14.48
C GLU A 87 -11.71 14.40 15.30
N ARG A 88 -11.72 13.39 16.16
CA ARG A 88 -10.56 13.00 16.98
C ARG A 88 -9.33 12.70 16.12
N ARG A 89 -9.48 11.93 15.04
CA ARG A 89 -8.35 11.56 14.15
C ARG A 89 -7.93 12.69 13.22
N SER A 90 -8.81 13.66 12.98
CA SER A 90 -8.53 14.86 12.18
C SER A 90 -7.94 16.01 12.99
N THR A 91 -7.84 15.87 14.32
CA THR A 91 -7.28 16.89 15.21
C THR A 91 -5.77 16.71 15.34
N PHE A 92 -5.01 17.76 15.02
CA PHE A 92 -3.55 17.79 15.13
C PHE A 92 -3.14 18.96 16.03
N VAL A 93 -2.20 18.71 16.94
CA VAL A 93 -1.56 19.76 17.75
C VAL A 93 -0.12 19.88 17.26
N LEU A 94 0.22 21.03 16.69
CA LEU A 94 1.55 21.33 16.18
C LEU A 94 2.15 22.50 16.96
N ILE A 95 3.39 22.35 17.42
CA ILE A 95 4.15 23.40 18.08
C ILE A 95 5.21 23.86 17.07
N THR A 96 5.23 25.15 16.75
CA THR A 96 6.16 25.72 15.76
C THR A 96 6.72 27.06 16.22
N THR A 97 7.95 27.36 15.83
CA THR A 97 8.57 28.68 15.98
C THR A 97 8.24 29.61 14.82
N VAL A 98 7.52 29.12 13.80
CA VAL A 98 7.13 29.90 12.64
C VAL A 98 5.91 30.76 12.99
N PRO A 99 5.96 32.08 12.77
CA PRO A 99 4.82 32.96 13.04
C PRO A 99 3.70 32.74 12.01
N GLU A 100 2.45 32.95 12.43
CA GLU A 100 1.24 32.81 11.58
C GLU A 100 1.26 33.72 10.34
N THR A 101 1.99 34.83 10.40
CA THR A 101 2.17 35.76 9.27
C THR A 101 2.95 35.15 8.11
N ARG A 102 3.71 34.08 8.35
CA ARG A 102 4.55 33.40 7.34
C ARG A 102 3.91 32.14 6.79
N LEU A 103 3.18 31.39 7.61
CA LEU A 103 2.55 30.12 7.24
C LEU A 103 1.21 30.01 7.94
N SER A 104 0.16 29.77 7.17
CA SER A 104 -1.16 29.45 7.74
C SER A 104 -1.14 28.08 8.43
N ALA A 105 -2.09 27.84 9.35
CA ALA A 105 -2.22 26.55 10.02
C ALA A 105 -2.38 25.36 9.04
N ALA A 106 -3.09 25.58 7.92
CA ALA A 106 -3.28 24.55 6.89
C ALA A 106 -1.97 24.22 6.15
N GLU A 107 -1.17 25.23 5.82
CA GLU A 107 0.13 25.03 5.18
C GLU A 107 1.15 24.41 6.14
N LEU A 108 1.13 24.80 7.42
CA LEU A 108 1.95 24.18 8.45
C LEU A 108 1.64 22.69 8.61
N LEU A 109 0.34 22.33 8.63
CA LEU A 109 -0.07 20.93 8.68
C LEU A 109 0.34 20.15 7.42
N ARG A 110 0.27 20.78 6.25
CA ARG A 110 0.74 20.17 5.00
C ARG A 110 2.24 19.90 5.05
N GLU A 111 3.04 20.90 5.42
CA GLU A 111 4.49 20.77 5.56
C GLU A 111 4.85 19.66 6.55
N TYR A 112 4.20 19.65 7.72
CA TYR A 112 4.38 18.59 8.73
C TYR A 112 4.09 17.20 8.17
N LYS A 113 2.99 17.02 7.42
CA LYS A 113 2.65 15.73 6.80
C LYS A 113 3.61 15.32 5.68
N GLU A 114 4.20 16.28 4.98
CA GLU A 114 5.17 16.00 3.92
C GLU A 114 6.52 15.52 4.45
N GLN A 115 6.90 15.87 5.69
CA GLN A 115 8.14 15.38 6.33
C GLN A 115 8.23 13.85 6.39
N THR A 116 7.10 13.14 6.56
CA THR A 116 7.07 11.66 6.56
C THR A 116 7.53 11.07 5.22
N SER A 117 7.38 11.82 4.13
CA SER A 117 7.89 11.38 2.83
C SER A 117 9.41 11.25 2.86
N VAL A 118 10.12 12.16 3.52
CA VAL A 118 11.58 12.13 3.63
C VAL A 118 12.03 10.89 4.40
N GLU A 119 11.39 10.57 5.52
CA GLU A 119 11.74 9.38 6.32
C GLU A 119 11.57 8.08 5.54
N ARG A 120 10.55 8.00 4.68
CA ARG A 120 10.26 6.83 3.86
C ARG A 120 11.37 6.55 2.84
N HIS A 121 12.06 7.58 2.34
CA HIS A 121 13.20 7.43 1.42
C HIS A 121 14.46 6.90 2.13
N PHE A 122 14.56 7.03 3.46
CA PHE A 122 15.69 6.55 4.26
C PHE A 122 15.39 5.26 5.03
N HIS A 123 14.17 4.73 4.97
CA HIS A 123 13.80 3.52 5.70
C HIS A 123 14.70 2.32 5.33
N PHE A 124 15.11 2.22 4.07
CA PHE A 124 16.02 1.19 3.58
C PHE A 124 17.41 1.23 4.23
N VAL A 125 17.93 2.42 4.54
CA VAL A 125 19.21 2.57 5.27
C VAL A 125 19.09 2.06 6.71
N LYS A 126 17.86 2.06 7.26
CA LYS A 126 17.56 1.54 8.59
C LYS A 126 17.21 0.04 8.59
N ASP A 127 17.17 -0.61 7.42
CA ASP A 127 16.88 -2.05 7.32
C ASP A 127 18.14 -2.87 7.66
N PRO A 128 18.13 -3.63 8.78
CA PRO A 128 19.28 -4.43 9.17
C PRO A 128 19.71 -5.43 8.11
N LEU A 129 18.78 -5.98 7.33
CA LEU A 129 19.09 -6.96 6.28
C LEU A 129 19.90 -6.34 5.14
N PHE A 130 19.66 -5.07 4.84
CA PHE A 130 20.41 -4.36 3.81
C PHE A 130 21.81 -3.96 4.29
N VAL A 131 21.90 -3.46 5.53
CA VAL A 131 23.19 -3.05 6.12
C VAL A 131 24.09 -4.26 6.39
N ASP A 132 23.54 -5.36 6.88
CA ASP A 132 24.29 -6.60 7.15
C ASP A 132 24.80 -7.25 5.87
N ALA A 133 24.03 -7.19 4.77
CA ALA A 133 24.44 -7.71 3.46
C ALA A 133 25.65 -7.00 2.86
N LEU A 134 26.01 -5.81 3.35
CA LEU A 134 27.13 -5.02 2.86
C LEU A 134 28.46 -5.32 3.58
N PHE A 135 28.45 -6.22 4.58
CA PHE A 135 29.60 -6.87 5.25
C PHE A 135 30.87 -6.00 5.47
N SER A 136 30.73 -4.70 5.72
CA SER A 136 31.89 -3.85 5.99
C SER A 136 32.26 -3.91 7.46
N LYS A 137 33.26 -4.73 7.78
CA LYS A 137 33.82 -4.86 9.15
C LYS A 137 34.60 -3.64 9.63
N LYS A 138 34.89 -2.68 8.75
CA LYS A 138 35.68 -1.48 9.03
C LYS A 138 34.77 -0.24 9.11
N PRO A 139 34.79 0.54 10.21
CA PRO A 139 33.94 1.72 10.38
C PRO A 139 34.02 2.72 9.22
N GLU A 140 35.20 2.94 8.66
CA GLU A 140 35.43 3.91 7.58
C GLU A 140 34.69 3.49 6.29
N ARG A 141 34.57 2.19 6.04
CA ARG A 141 33.82 1.67 4.89
C ARG A 141 32.31 1.78 5.09
N ILE A 142 31.83 1.62 6.32
CA ILE A 142 30.42 1.83 6.67
C ILE A 142 30.06 3.30 6.44
N GLU A 143 30.92 4.22 6.86
CA GLU A 143 30.72 5.66 6.65
C GLU A 143 30.68 6.01 5.15
N ALA A 144 31.68 5.56 4.38
CA ALA A 144 31.72 5.78 2.93
C ALA A 144 30.47 5.22 2.21
N LEU A 145 30.04 4.02 2.60
CA LEU A 145 28.82 3.41 2.09
C LEU A 145 27.58 4.24 2.45
N GLY A 146 27.51 4.78 3.67
CA GLY A 146 26.49 5.73 4.08
C GLY A 146 26.38 6.91 3.12
N TYR A 147 27.50 7.57 2.79
CA TYR A 147 27.50 8.66 1.81
C TYR A 147 27.03 8.25 0.42
N VAL A 148 27.45 7.07 -0.07
CA VAL A 148 27.00 6.54 -1.37
C VAL A 148 25.48 6.31 -1.37
N LEU A 149 24.92 5.76 -0.29
CA LEU A 149 23.48 5.56 -0.15
C LEU A 149 22.73 6.89 -0.07
N LEU A 150 23.24 7.87 0.66
CA LEU A 150 22.67 9.23 0.70
C LEU A 150 22.65 9.87 -0.70
N LEU A 151 23.74 9.72 -1.47
CA LEU A 151 23.83 10.17 -2.86
C LEU A 151 22.81 9.46 -3.75
N ALA A 152 22.67 8.14 -3.63
CA ALA A 152 21.66 7.38 -4.36
C ALA A 152 20.23 7.84 -4.02
N CYS A 153 19.90 8.00 -2.73
CA CYS A 153 18.62 8.52 -2.28
C CYS A 153 18.33 9.93 -2.83
N LEU A 154 19.35 10.80 -2.86
CA LEU A 154 19.23 12.13 -3.46
C LEU A 154 18.93 12.05 -4.95
N LEU A 155 19.66 11.21 -5.70
CA LEU A 155 19.43 10.99 -7.13
C LEU A 155 18.02 10.48 -7.41
N TYR A 156 17.56 9.47 -6.65
CA TYR A 156 16.18 8.98 -6.76
C TYR A 156 15.15 10.07 -6.45
N SER A 157 15.36 10.85 -5.40
CA SER A 157 14.45 11.95 -5.02
C SER A 157 14.38 13.03 -6.10
N LEU A 158 15.52 13.39 -6.71
CA LEU A 158 15.58 14.35 -7.80
C LEU A 158 14.91 13.82 -9.08
N LEU A 159 15.13 12.54 -9.39
CA LEU A 159 14.48 11.85 -10.51
C LEU A 159 12.96 11.88 -10.34
N GLU A 160 12.45 11.41 -9.20
CA GLU A 160 11.01 11.44 -8.90
C GLU A 160 10.44 12.85 -8.94
N ARG A 161 11.14 13.84 -8.38
CA ARG A 161 10.70 15.22 -8.38
C ARG A 161 10.56 15.79 -9.80
N ARG A 162 11.48 15.45 -10.71
CA ARG A 162 11.39 15.88 -12.12
C ARG A 162 10.20 15.22 -12.81
N LEU A 163 10.07 13.89 -12.68
CA LEU A 163 8.98 13.13 -13.29
C LEU A 163 7.60 13.56 -12.79
N ARG A 164 7.47 13.86 -11.49
CA ARG A 164 6.19 14.31 -10.92
C ARG A 164 5.85 15.76 -11.29
N ARG A 165 6.83 16.55 -11.72
CA ARG A 165 6.65 17.95 -12.16
C ARG A 165 6.31 18.07 -13.64
N SER A 166 6.70 17.11 -14.48
CA SER A 166 6.37 17.14 -15.90
C SER A 166 4.90 16.84 -16.17
N GLU A 167 4.17 16.28 -15.20
CA GLU A 167 2.77 15.82 -15.32
C GLU A 167 2.55 14.76 -16.43
N CYS A 168 3.61 14.34 -17.13
CA CYS A 168 3.58 13.30 -18.15
C CYS A 168 3.28 11.94 -17.51
N ALA A 169 2.29 11.24 -18.05
CA ALA A 169 2.02 9.86 -17.66
C ALA A 169 2.99 8.93 -18.41
N ILE A 170 3.81 8.20 -17.67
CA ILE A 170 4.79 7.26 -18.26
C ILE A 170 4.08 5.95 -18.61
N PRO A 171 3.99 5.56 -19.88
CA PRO A 171 3.42 4.27 -20.24
C PRO A 171 4.34 3.16 -19.73
N SER A 172 3.78 2.15 -19.05
CA SER A 172 4.48 0.95 -18.64
C SER A 172 3.82 -0.27 -19.30
N PRO A 173 4.57 -1.14 -19.98
CA PRO A 173 4.02 -2.35 -20.60
C PRO A 173 3.32 -3.30 -19.62
N SER A 174 3.71 -3.25 -18.34
CA SER A 174 3.19 -4.15 -17.29
C SER A 174 2.07 -3.55 -16.44
N ARG A 175 2.01 -2.23 -16.30
CA ARG A 175 1.13 -1.54 -15.33
C ARG A 175 0.28 -0.42 -15.94
N GLY A 176 0.33 -0.22 -17.25
CA GLY A 176 -0.35 0.89 -17.91
C GLY A 176 0.31 2.24 -17.60
N ALA A 177 -0.47 3.32 -17.58
CA ALA A 177 0.05 4.68 -17.44
C ALA A 177 0.38 5.06 -15.98
N LEU A 178 1.67 5.26 -15.70
CA LEU A 178 2.19 5.67 -14.39
C LEU A 178 2.18 7.20 -14.27
N ARG A 179 1.33 7.74 -13.39
CA ARG A 179 1.22 9.21 -13.15
C ARG A 179 2.13 9.74 -12.04
N ARG A 180 2.57 8.88 -11.13
CA ARG A 180 3.46 9.21 -10.01
C ARG A 180 4.46 8.08 -9.76
N PRO A 181 5.33 7.78 -10.74
CA PRO A 181 6.28 6.69 -10.61
C PRO A 181 7.30 6.99 -9.50
N THR A 182 7.75 5.92 -8.85
CA THR A 182 8.94 5.97 -7.98
C THR A 182 10.21 5.94 -8.83
N GLY A 183 11.31 6.44 -8.29
CA GLY A 183 12.58 6.50 -9.00
C GLY A 183 13.12 5.09 -9.25
N HIS A 184 12.86 4.17 -8.31
CA HIS A 184 13.16 2.75 -8.49
C HIS A 184 12.38 2.14 -9.67
N GLU A 185 11.07 2.42 -9.79
CA GLU A 185 10.28 1.95 -10.93
C GLU A 185 10.82 2.50 -12.26
N VAL A 186 11.23 3.76 -12.30
CA VAL A 186 11.80 4.37 -13.52
C VAL A 186 13.13 3.74 -13.88
N VAL A 187 14.03 3.53 -12.92
CA VAL A 187 15.30 2.83 -13.18
C VAL A 187 15.05 1.42 -13.71
N ARG A 188 14.06 0.70 -13.17
CA ARG A 188 13.67 -0.63 -13.68
C ARG A 188 13.15 -0.59 -15.10
N LEU A 189 12.40 0.44 -15.50
CA LEU A 189 11.94 0.61 -16.88
C LEU A 189 13.10 0.90 -17.86
N LEU A 190 14.23 1.38 -17.35
CA LEU A 190 15.45 1.63 -18.14
C LEU A 190 16.41 0.43 -18.16
N GLU A 191 16.18 -0.62 -17.38
CA GLU A 191 17.06 -1.81 -17.33
C GLU A 191 17.18 -2.53 -18.68
N SER A 192 16.17 -2.42 -19.54
CA SER A 192 16.16 -3.01 -20.88
C SER A 192 16.85 -2.15 -21.95
N VAL A 193 17.24 -0.92 -21.61
CA VAL A 193 17.92 -0.02 -22.55
C VAL A 193 19.37 -0.46 -22.71
N GLN A 194 19.71 -0.93 -23.90
CA GLN A 194 21.09 -1.26 -24.27
C GLN A 194 21.64 -0.21 -25.23
N VAL A 195 22.95 0.00 -25.19
CA VAL A 195 23.65 0.83 -26.17
C VAL A 195 24.62 -0.04 -26.93
N VAL A 196 24.41 -0.17 -28.23
CA VAL A 196 25.24 -0.96 -29.14
C VAL A 196 26.07 -0.02 -30.01
N THR A 197 27.25 -0.46 -30.42
CA THR A 197 28.11 0.28 -31.33
C THR A 197 28.12 -0.41 -32.69
N ASP A 198 27.91 0.33 -33.76
CA ASP A 198 27.98 -0.20 -35.12
C ASP A 198 29.42 -0.30 -35.64
N VAL A 199 29.56 -0.79 -36.89
CA VAL A 199 30.86 -0.95 -37.57
C VAL A 199 31.57 0.39 -37.83
N ASP A 200 30.83 1.49 -37.88
CA ASP A 200 31.34 2.85 -38.09
C ASP A 200 31.66 3.56 -36.76
N GLY A 201 31.54 2.86 -35.63
CA GLY A 201 31.81 3.38 -34.29
C GLY A 201 30.68 4.26 -33.72
N GLN A 202 29.53 4.37 -34.39
CA GLN A 202 28.37 5.11 -33.89
C GLN A 202 27.59 4.28 -32.87
N ARG A 203 27.09 4.96 -31.84
CA ARG A 203 26.34 4.33 -30.75
C ARG A 203 24.83 4.48 -30.98
N HIS A 204 24.11 3.39 -30.83
CA HIS A 204 22.66 3.30 -31.04
C HIS A 204 21.99 2.70 -29.82
N ILE A 205 20.76 3.14 -29.54
CA ILE A 205 19.95 2.53 -28.49
C ILE A 205 19.29 1.27 -29.06
N ALA A 206 19.57 0.12 -28.47
CA ALA A 206 18.86 -1.12 -28.72
C ALA A 206 17.84 -1.32 -27.61
N LEU A 207 16.55 -1.28 -27.96
CA LEU A 207 15.43 -1.41 -27.05
C LEU A 207 14.29 -2.15 -27.77
N ASP A 208 13.58 -3.02 -27.06
CA ASP A 208 12.38 -3.65 -27.60
C ASP A 208 11.34 -2.56 -27.95
N PRO A 209 10.70 -2.60 -29.14
CA PRO A 209 9.72 -1.61 -29.55
C PRO A 209 8.60 -1.34 -28.55
N LEU A 210 8.25 -2.34 -27.73
CA LEU A 210 7.28 -2.22 -26.65
C LEU A 210 7.64 -1.14 -25.62
N PHE A 211 8.93 -0.87 -25.42
CA PHE A 211 9.45 0.08 -24.43
C PHE A 211 9.83 1.45 -25.03
N HIS A 212 9.81 1.63 -26.35
CA HIS A 212 10.11 2.94 -26.97
C HIS A 212 9.26 4.08 -26.40
N PRO A 213 7.92 3.96 -26.30
CA PRO A 213 7.09 5.02 -25.73
C PRO A 213 7.41 5.29 -24.26
N THR A 214 7.88 4.26 -23.54
CA THR A 214 8.30 4.39 -22.14
C THR A 214 9.57 5.24 -22.03
N LEU A 215 10.57 4.93 -22.85
CA LEU A 215 11.84 5.66 -22.88
C LEU A 215 11.64 7.11 -23.30
N GLU A 216 10.85 7.35 -24.35
CA GLU A 216 10.54 8.70 -24.85
C GLU A 216 9.85 9.55 -23.76
N ALA A 217 8.82 9.00 -23.11
CA ALA A 217 8.11 9.70 -22.04
C ALA A 217 9.02 10.00 -20.83
N ILE A 218 9.94 9.09 -20.47
CA ILE A 218 10.93 9.32 -19.42
C ILE A 218 11.88 10.45 -19.83
N LEU A 219 12.44 10.41 -21.04
CA LEU A 219 13.37 11.40 -21.53
C LEU A 219 12.74 12.80 -21.62
N GLU A 220 11.51 12.88 -22.12
CA GLU A 220 10.72 14.12 -22.14
C GLU A 220 10.48 14.65 -20.73
N ALA A 221 10.02 13.80 -19.81
CA ALA A 221 9.76 14.17 -18.42
C ALA A 221 11.03 14.65 -17.67
N LEU A 222 12.20 14.15 -18.06
CA LEU A 222 13.49 14.55 -17.50
C LEU A 222 14.13 15.73 -18.23
N ALA A 223 13.52 16.19 -19.32
CA ALA A 223 14.07 17.17 -20.26
C ALA A 223 15.48 16.78 -20.76
N MET A 224 15.64 15.50 -21.13
CA MET A 224 16.90 14.93 -21.61
C MET A 224 16.77 14.45 -23.05
N PRO A 225 17.74 14.73 -23.93
CA PRO A 225 17.75 14.15 -25.27
C PRO A 225 18.21 12.69 -25.21
N ALA A 226 17.76 11.87 -26.17
CA ALA A 226 18.23 10.48 -26.32
C ALA A 226 19.75 10.37 -26.54
N SER A 227 20.38 11.46 -27.01
CA SER A 227 21.84 11.56 -27.14
C SER A 227 22.60 11.37 -25.83
N VAL A 228 21.94 11.50 -24.67
CA VAL A 228 22.55 11.17 -23.36
C VAL A 228 23.07 9.73 -23.31
N PHE A 229 22.44 8.81 -24.06
CA PHE A 229 22.88 7.41 -24.12
C PHE A 229 23.94 7.16 -25.20
N THR A 230 23.88 7.89 -26.31
CA THR A 230 24.72 7.62 -27.49
C THR A 230 25.97 8.47 -27.54
N THR A 231 25.93 9.72 -27.07
CA THR A 231 27.08 10.62 -27.04
C THR A 231 27.90 10.41 -25.76
N PRO A 232 29.15 9.92 -25.85
CA PRO A 232 30.00 9.78 -24.68
C PRO A 232 30.31 11.17 -24.10
N PRO A 233 30.26 11.36 -22.77
CA PRO A 233 30.65 12.62 -22.15
C PRO A 233 32.13 12.88 -22.44
N SER A 234 32.49 14.13 -22.75
CA SER A 234 33.89 14.52 -22.92
C SER A 234 34.62 14.26 -21.60
N ARG A 235 35.50 13.26 -21.58
CA ARG A 235 36.40 13.08 -20.44
C ARG A 235 37.30 14.31 -20.42
N ILE A 236 37.19 15.12 -19.37
CA ILE A 236 38.24 16.08 -19.03
C ILE A 236 39.45 15.22 -18.70
N VAL A 237 40.39 15.12 -19.63
CA VAL A 237 41.71 14.58 -19.34
C VAL A 237 42.42 15.69 -18.59
N PRO A 238 42.73 15.56 -17.29
CA PRO A 238 43.60 16.53 -16.64
C PRO A 238 44.93 16.50 -17.40
N ASP A 239 45.42 17.67 -17.82
CA ASP A 239 46.71 17.80 -18.50
C ASP A 239 47.76 16.99 -17.75
N SER A 240 48.24 15.91 -18.37
CA SER A 240 49.41 15.19 -17.88
C SER A 240 50.57 16.19 -17.89
N PRO A 241 51.24 16.48 -16.76
CA PRO A 241 52.46 17.25 -16.81
C PRO A 241 53.47 16.43 -17.64
N GLU A 242 53.96 17.02 -18.73
CA GLU A 242 55.13 16.52 -19.45
C GLU A 242 56.27 16.40 -18.43
N ILE A 243 56.61 15.16 -18.08
CA ILE A 243 57.87 14.88 -17.40
C ILE A 243 58.93 14.92 -18.49
N GLN A 244 59.59 16.07 -18.61
CA GLN A 244 60.89 16.21 -19.27
C GLN A 244 61.99 15.64 -18.36
#